data_AF-A0A6P0X5J1-F1
#
_entry.id   AF-A0A6P0X5J1-F1
#
_cell.length_a   1.000
_cell.length_b   1.000
_cell.length_c   1.000
_cell.angle_alpha   90.00
_cell.angle_beta   90.00
_cell.angle_gamma   90.00
#
_symmetry.space_group_name_H-M   'P 1'
#
loop_
_entity.id
_entity.type
_entity.pdbx_description
1 polymer ?
#
loop_
_entity_poly.entity_id
_entity_poly.type
_entity_poly.pdbx_seq_one_letter_code
_entity_poly.pdbx_strand_id
1 'polypeptide(L)'
;MPRPSLSKNASQRRGKTLAKKTVSKAASTVKAVQNTVKQVKEAAQYSEMSGLNPLGVESVQDELPEFQPADYRVKDPLNPPDSLPQVSLGEFIKASRIYEGATRAVQLTGKAFDLTRERLLVEGKKAKTFSAGVQAATAYEKVKSDLTDYQIQLQNNQQKGIELGTAKLRTTTAQSIATETEKELSEKLAQAQVGAELAQLQTQEKQTKLAEFRLQLTPHV
;
A
#
# COMPACT_ATOMS: atom_id res chain seq x y z
N MET A 1 17.59 -21.67 -14.61
CA MET A 1 16.94 -20.38 -14.33
C MET A 1 16.54 -20.32 -12.85
N PRO A 2 17.19 -19.52 -12.01
CA PRO A 2 16.85 -19.42 -10.58
C PRO A 2 15.57 -18.58 -10.38
N ARG A 3 14.63 -19.07 -9.56
CA ARG A 3 13.34 -18.40 -9.29
C ARG A 3 13.54 -17.21 -8.34
N PRO A 4 12.99 -16.01 -8.63
CA PRO A 4 13.12 -14.86 -7.75
C PRO A 4 12.25 -15.04 -6.49
N SER A 5 12.89 -14.86 -5.33
CA SER A 5 12.32 -15.08 -4.00
C SER A 5 11.27 -14.03 -3.62
N LEU A 6 9.99 -14.39 -3.75
CA LEU A 6 8.84 -13.59 -3.28
C LEU A 6 8.85 -13.33 -1.75
N SER A 7 9.63 -14.07 -0.96
CA SER A 7 9.69 -13.93 0.51
C SER A 7 10.58 -12.78 1.01
N LYS A 8 11.57 -12.34 0.22
CA LYS A 8 12.49 -11.26 0.62
C LYS A 8 11.80 -9.88 0.59
N ASN A 9 10.91 -9.64 -0.37
CA ASN A 9 10.18 -8.38 -0.51
C ASN A 9 9.09 -8.20 0.57
N ALA A 10 8.45 -9.28 1.01
CA ALA A 10 7.44 -9.24 2.09
C ALA A 10 8.08 -8.93 3.45
N SER A 11 9.25 -9.49 3.72
CA SER A 11 9.99 -9.29 4.98
C SER A 11 10.55 -7.86 5.10
N GLN A 12 11.05 -7.29 4.00
CA GLN A 12 11.52 -5.89 3.98
C GLN A 12 10.37 -4.88 4.16
N ARG A 13 9.16 -5.18 3.66
CA ARG A 13 7.99 -4.31 3.85
C ARG A 13 7.50 -4.29 5.30
N ARG A 14 7.56 -5.42 6.02
CA ARG A 14 7.19 -5.50 7.45
C ARG A 14 8.22 -4.84 8.37
N GLY A 15 9.52 -4.88 8.03
CA GLY A 15 10.55 -4.17 8.78
C GLY A 15 10.40 -2.63 8.70
N LYS A 16 10.06 -2.11 7.51
CA LYS A 16 9.90 -0.66 7.30
C LYS A 16 8.67 -0.06 8.01
N THR A 17 7.61 -0.84 8.22
CA THR A 17 6.41 -0.35 8.94
C THR A 17 6.58 -0.38 10.46
N LEU A 18 7.33 -1.35 11.01
CA LEU A 18 7.67 -1.38 12.44
C LEU A 18 8.66 -0.26 12.81
N ALA A 19 9.66 0.01 11.96
CA ALA A 19 10.60 1.13 12.17
C ALA A 19 9.92 2.51 12.13
N LYS A 20 8.92 2.72 11.24
CA LYS A 20 8.14 3.98 11.24
C LYS A 20 7.32 4.20 12.51
N LYS A 21 6.87 3.12 13.16
CA LYS A 21 6.01 3.18 14.36
C LYS A 21 6.80 3.40 15.65
N THR A 22 8.07 3.01 15.70
CA THR A 22 8.97 3.28 16.83
C THR A 22 9.58 4.69 16.74
N VAL A 23 9.90 5.17 15.53
CA VAL A 23 10.40 6.54 15.31
C VAL A 23 9.34 7.60 15.62
N SER A 24 8.06 7.36 15.33
CA SER A 24 6.99 8.30 15.66
C SER A 24 6.72 8.43 17.17
N LYS A 25 7.00 7.38 17.96
CA LYS A 25 6.85 7.37 19.42
C LYS A 25 8.03 8.04 20.14
N ALA A 26 9.22 7.99 19.54
CA ALA A 26 10.40 8.74 19.99
C ALA A 26 10.31 10.24 19.63
N ALA A 27 9.75 10.57 18.45
CA ALA A 27 9.56 11.97 18.04
C ALA A 27 8.51 12.71 18.89
N SER A 28 7.50 12.01 19.43
CA SER A 28 6.50 12.61 20.33
C SER A 28 7.03 12.89 21.74
N THR A 29 8.00 12.11 22.22
CA THR A 29 8.62 12.31 23.54
C THR A 29 9.65 13.45 23.53
N VAL A 30 10.40 13.65 22.44
CA VAL A 30 11.33 14.77 22.29
C VAL A 30 10.61 16.13 22.16
N LYS A 31 9.44 16.17 21.50
CA LYS A 31 8.62 17.39 21.41
C LYS A 31 7.98 17.81 22.75
N ALA A 32 7.67 16.85 23.63
CA ALA A 32 7.14 17.15 24.96
C ALA A 32 8.20 17.81 25.86
N VAL A 33 9.46 17.37 25.77
CA VAL A 33 10.59 17.94 26.54
C VAL A 33 11.01 19.33 26.00
N GLN A 34 10.92 19.56 24.69
CA GLN A 34 11.19 20.89 24.11
C GLN A 34 10.16 21.96 24.51
N ASN A 35 8.91 21.58 24.82
CA ASN A 35 7.91 22.53 25.29
C ASN A 35 8.11 22.94 26.75
N THR A 36 8.64 22.06 27.60
CA THR A 36 8.93 22.38 29.01
C THR A 36 10.15 23.30 29.15
N VAL A 37 11.16 23.16 28.27
CA VAL A 37 12.35 24.03 28.27
C VAL A 37 12.08 25.41 27.67
N LYS A 38 11.08 25.55 26.78
CA LYS A 38 10.64 26.85 26.27
C LYS A 38 9.88 27.68 27.30
N GLN A 39 9.04 27.06 28.14
CA GLN A 39 8.29 27.77 29.18
C GLN A 39 9.16 28.35 30.31
N VAL A 40 10.35 27.78 30.56
CA VAL A 40 11.30 28.34 31.55
C VAL A 40 12.13 29.49 30.96
N LYS A 41 12.32 29.54 29.64
CA LYS A 41 12.99 30.68 28.96
C LYS A 41 12.06 31.85 28.66
N GLU A 42 10.76 31.62 28.51
CA GLU A 42 9.76 32.69 28.34
C GLU A 42 9.55 33.52 29.61
N ALA A 43 9.66 32.92 30.81
CA ALA A 43 9.56 33.66 32.07
C ALA A 43 10.71 34.67 32.30
N ALA A 44 11.85 34.48 31.64
CA ALA A 44 13.00 35.38 31.72
C ALA A 44 13.03 36.46 30.61
N GLN A 45 12.02 36.49 29.72
CA GLN A 45 12.00 37.36 28.54
C GLN A 45 11.00 38.53 28.64
N TYR A 46 10.34 38.71 29.79
CA TYR A 46 9.41 39.83 30.04
C TYR A 46 10.07 41.11 30.55
N SER A 47 11.40 41.16 30.66
CA SER A 47 12.14 42.35 31.11
C SER A 47 12.23 43.47 30.07
N GLU A 48 11.71 43.30 28.84
CA GLU A 48 11.84 44.26 27.74
C GLU A 48 10.51 44.61 27.06
N MET A 49 9.37 44.52 27.76
CA MET A 49 8.16 45.22 27.30
C MET A 49 8.23 46.69 27.70
N SER A 50 8.67 47.54 26.77
CA SER A 50 8.66 48.99 26.93
C SER A 50 7.25 49.48 27.30
N GLY A 51 7.09 49.98 28.53
CA GLY A 51 5.82 50.45 29.08
C GLY A 51 5.31 49.67 30.30
N LEU A 52 5.94 48.56 30.68
CA LEU A 52 5.66 47.83 31.92
C LEU A 52 6.90 47.83 32.82
N ASN A 53 6.85 48.54 33.94
CA ASN A 53 7.89 48.44 34.95
C ASN A 53 7.79 47.07 35.63
N PRO A 54 8.90 46.29 35.70
CA PRO A 54 8.92 45.06 36.47
C PRO A 54 8.78 45.40 37.95
N LEU A 55 7.59 45.16 38.52
CA LEU A 55 7.37 45.26 39.96
C LEU A 55 8.19 44.18 40.65
N GLY A 56 9.21 44.59 41.40
CA GLY A 56 9.94 43.71 42.30
C GLY A 56 9.08 43.38 43.51
N VAL A 57 9.31 42.23 44.14
CA VAL A 57 8.55 41.81 45.35
C VAL A 57 8.63 42.87 46.46
N GLU A 58 9.70 43.66 46.50
CA GLU A 58 9.87 44.77 47.46
C GLU A 58 9.05 46.02 47.09
N SER A 59 8.75 46.29 45.81
CA SER A 59 7.95 47.46 45.40
C SER A 59 6.44 47.25 45.52
N VAL A 60 5.99 46.00 45.67
CA VAL A 60 4.57 45.66 45.85
C VAL A 60 4.06 46.17 47.21
N GLN A 61 4.93 46.25 48.22
CA GLN A 61 4.53 46.60 49.57
C GLN A 61 4.26 48.09 49.76
N ASP A 62 4.96 48.95 49.00
CA ASP A 62 4.76 50.41 48.99
C ASP A 62 3.61 50.85 48.07
N GLU A 63 3.24 50.02 47.08
CA GLU A 63 2.10 50.29 46.17
C GLU A 63 0.76 49.77 46.70
N LEU A 64 0.80 48.85 47.67
CA LEU A 64 -0.41 48.37 48.33
C LEU A 64 -0.84 49.41 49.38
N PRO A 65 -2.10 49.86 49.37
CA PRO A 65 -2.61 50.71 50.44
C PRO A 65 -2.42 49.99 51.78
N GLU A 66 -1.81 50.69 52.75
CA GLU A 66 -1.49 50.13 54.06
C GLU A 66 -2.78 49.63 54.73
N PHE A 67 -2.88 48.32 54.93
CA PHE A 67 -4.04 47.72 55.59
C PHE A 67 -3.95 48.01 57.09
N GLN A 68 -4.70 49.01 57.57
CA GLN A 68 -4.84 49.29 58.99
C GLN A 68 -6.02 48.50 59.57
N PRO A 69 -5.79 47.47 60.41
CA PRO A 69 -6.87 46.62 60.93
C PRO A 69 -7.87 47.39 61.82
N ALA A 70 -7.49 48.57 62.32
CA ALA A 70 -8.34 49.42 63.12
C ALA A 70 -9.51 50.02 62.33
N ASP A 71 -9.31 50.29 61.04
CA ASP A 71 -10.32 50.92 60.16
C ASP A 71 -11.42 49.95 59.74
N TYR A 72 -11.17 48.64 59.87
CA TYR A 72 -12.10 47.57 59.53
C TYR A 72 -12.71 46.89 60.77
N ARG A 73 -12.35 47.33 61.98
CA ARG A 73 -12.94 46.80 63.22
C ARG A 73 -14.28 47.43 63.50
N VAL A 74 -15.35 46.67 63.24
CA VAL A 74 -16.71 47.03 63.62
C VAL A 74 -16.84 46.94 65.14
N LYS A 75 -16.74 48.08 65.84
CA LYS A 75 -16.90 48.15 67.31
C LYS A 75 -18.33 47.83 67.77
N ASP A 76 -19.33 48.15 66.94
CA ASP A 76 -20.74 47.84 67.16
C ASP A 76 -21.34 47.22 65.87
N PRO A 77 -21.62 45.90 65.84
CA PRO A 77 -22.16 45.21 64.67
C PRO A 77 -23.56 45.67 64.24
N LEU A 78 -24.34 46.28 65.16
CA LEU A 78 -25.68 46.76 64.83
C LEU A 78 -25.69 48.18 64.28
N ASN A 79 -24.65 48.99 64.56
CA ASN A 79 -24.46 50.33 64.02
C ASN A 79 -23.01 50.50 63.51
N PRO A 80 -22.67 49.88 62.37
CA PRO A 80 -21.37 50.08 61.76
C PRO A 80 -21.18 51.57 61.41
N PRO A 81 -20.00 52.17 61.65
CA PRO A 81 -19.72 53.55 61.24
C PRO A 81 -19.85 53.73 59.73
N ASP A 82 -20.40 54.87 59.29
CA ASP A 82 -20.57 55.24 57.87
C ASP A 82 -19.26 55.29 57.06
N SER A 83 -18.11 55.28 57.75
CA SER A 83 -16.78 55.21 57.14
C SER A 83 -16.43 53.81 56.64
N LEU A 84 -17.18 52.77 57.02
CA LEU A 84 -17.00 51.44 56.45
C LEU A 84 -17.59 51.42 55.04
N PRO A 85 -16.83 50.99 54.03
CA PRO A 85 -17.34 50.90 52.67
C PRO A 85 -18.42 49.81 52.63
N GLN A 86 -19.69 50.21 52.77
CA GLN A 86 -20.83 49.35 52.58
C GLN A 86 -21.13 49.29 51.08
N VAL A 87 -21.05 48.08 50.52
CA VAL A 87 -21.47 47.84 49.15
C VAL A 87 -22.95 48.22 49.05
N SER A 88 -23.28 49.16 48.18
CA SER A 88 -24.67 49.55 47.99
C SER A 88 -25.48 48.34 47.51
N LEU A 89 -26.78 48.28 47.85
CA LEU A 89 -27.64 47.18 47.37
C LEU A 89 -27.58 47.02 45.84
N GLY A 90 -27.45 48.11 45.11
CA GLY A 90 -27.27 48.10 43.65
C GLY A 90 -25.97 47.43 43.19
N GLU A 91 -24.85 47.69 43.86
CA GLU A 91 -23.56 47.05 43.56
C GLU A 91 -23.56 45.56 43.95
N PHE A 92 -24.19 45.21 45.07
CA PHE A 92 -24.36 43.80 45.48
C PHE A 92 -25.18 43.03 44.45
N ILE A 93 -26.32 43.56 44.00
CA ILE A 93 -27.15 42.93 42.96
C ILE A 93 -26.36 42.80 41.64
N LYS A 94 -25.57 43.82 41.27
CA LYS A 94 -24.72 43.78 40.08
C LYS A 94 -23.67 42.67 40.19
N ALA A 95 -22.97 42.56 41.32
CA ALA A 95 -21.99 41.52 41.56
C ALA A 95 -22.61 40.11 41.54
N SER A 96 -23.79 39.94 42.16
CA SER A 96 -24.53 38.66 42.15
C SER A 96 -24.91 38.24 40.72
N ARG A 97 -25.39 39.18 39.89
CA ARG A 97 -25.73 38.88 38.49
C ARG A 97 -24.52 38.50 37.65
N ILE A 98 -23.37 39.14 37.88
CA ILE A 98 -22.13 38.77 37.21
C ILE A 98 -21.72 37.35 37.60
N TYR A 99 -21.79 37.01 38.89
CA TYR A 99 -21.45 35.67 39.37
C TYR A 99 -22.41 34.60 38.83
N GLU A 100 -23.71 34.84 38.86
CA GLU A 100 -24.71 33.96 38.24
C GLU A 100 -24.50 33.82 36.73
N GLY A 101 -24.16 34.91 36.05
CA GLY A 101 -23.83 34.90 34.63
C GLY A 101 -22.60 34.04 34.34
N ALA A 102 -21.53 34.20 35.13
CA ALA A 102 -20.30 33.44 35.02
C ALA A 102 -20.52 31.95 35.29
N THR A 103 -21.27 31.59 36.33
CA THR A 103 -21.58 30.19 36.64
C THR A 103 -22.41 29.53 35.54
N ARG A 104 -23.43 30.22 35.00
CA ARG A 104 -24.20 29.72 33.84
C ARG A 104 -23.33 29.56 32.60
N ALA A 105 -22.45 30.52 32.31
CA ALA A 105 -21.54 30.44 31.17
C ALA A 105 -20.63 29.20 31.28
N VAL A 106 -20.02 28.97 32.45
CA VAL A 106 -19.17 27.79 32.70
C VAL A 106 -19.95 26.49 32.50
N GLN A 107 -21.17 26.40 33.03
CA GLN A 107 -22.02 25.22 32.85
C GLN A 107 -22.38 24.97 31.38
N LEU A 108 -22.74 26.02 30.63
CA LEU A 108 -23.06 25.92 29.21
C LEU A 108 -21.85 25.49 28.39
N THR A 109 -20.68 26.06 28.68
CA THR A 109 -19.42 25.69 28.02
C THR A 109 -19.03 24.24 28.33
N GLY A 110 -19.18 23.79 29.58
CA GLY A 110 -18.96 22.39 29.96
C GLY A 110 -19.86 21.42 29.17
N LYS A 111 -21.17 21.69 29.12
CA LYS A 111 -22.12 20.89 28.33
C LYS A 111 -21.79 20.90 26.84
N ALA A 112 -21.33 22.03 26.30
CA ALA A 112 -20.90 22.11 24.91
C ALA A 112 -19.66 21.23 24.65
N PHE A 113 -18.68 21.23 25.55
CA PHE A 113 -17.52 20.34 25.45
C PHE A 113 -17.91 18.87 25.51
N ASP A 114 -18.80 18.48 26.42
CA ASP A 114 -19.30 17.10 26.50
C ASP A 114 -20.01 16.67 25.21
N LEU A 115 -20.88 17.52 24.66
CA LEU A 115 -21.55 17.27 23.39
C LEU A 115 -20.54 17.13 22.24
N THR A 116 -19.52 18.01 22.18
CA THR A 116 -18.49 17.94 21.13
C THR A 116 -17.66 16.67 21.24
N ARG A 117 -17.35 16.22 22.47
CA ARG A 117 -16.63 14.98 22.74
C ARG A 117 -17.43 13.77 22.26
N GLU A 118 -18.72 13.70 22.58
CA GLU A 118 -19.59 12.61 22.12
C GLU A 118 -19.70 12.58 20.59
N ARG A 119 -19.85 13.74 19.95
CA ARG A 119 -19.85 13.84 18.48
C ARG A 119 -18.54 13.33 17.88
N LEU A 120 -17.39 13.73 18.42
CA LEU A 120 -16.09 13.28 17.95
C LEU A 120 -15.91 11.76 18.11
N LEU A 121 -16.40 11.18 19.21
CA LEU A 121 -16.37 9.72 19.42
C LEU A 121 -17.24 8.99 18.39
N VAL A 122 -18.44 9.50 18.11
CA VAL A 122 -19.35 8.93 17.10
C VAL A 122 -18.74 9.04 15.70
N GLU A 123 -18.20 10.20 15.33
CA GLU A 123 -17.51 10.39 14.04
C GLU A 123 -16.27 9.52 13.92
N GLY A 124 -15.49 9.37 14.99
CA GLY A 124 -14.35 8.47 15.04
C GLY A 124 -14.75 7.00 14.83
N LYS A 125 -15.90 6.56 15.38
CA LYS A 125 -16.45 5.23 15.12
C LYS A 125 -16.88 5.08 13.66
N LYS A 126 -17.59 6.07 13.10
CA LYS A 126 -18.01 6.08 11.68
C LYS A 126 -16.82 6.04 10.72
N ALA A 127 -15.77 6.81 11.00
CA ALA A 127 -14.56 6.81 10.19
C ALA A 127 -13.86 5.43 10.21
N LYS A 128 -13.80 4.78 11.37
CA LYS A 128 -13.25 3.42 11.50
C LYS A 128 -14.08 2.40 10.72
N THR A 129 -15.41 2.39 10.85
CA THR A 129 -16.27 1.47 10.11
C THR A 129 -16.19 1.70 8.60
N PHE A 130 -16.15 2.96 8.15
CA PHE A 130 -15.94 3.29 6.75
C PHE A 130 -14.59 2.76 6.25
N SER A 131 -13.49 2.98 6.99
CA SER A 131 -12.17 2.48 6.61
C SER A 131 -12.10 0.95 6.55
N ALA A 132 -12.78 0.25 7.46
CA ALA A 132 -12.89 -1.20 7.44
C ALA A 132 -13.71 -1.68 6.23
N GLY A 133 -14.79 -0.96 5.88
CA GLY A 133 -15.59 -1.21 4.68
C GLY A 133 -14.77 -1.08 3.40
N VAL A 134 -13.96 -0.03 3.28
CA VAL A 134 -13.04 0.15 2.14
C VAL A 134 -12.03 -1.00 2.06
N GLN A 135 -11.41 -1.39 3.18
CA GLN A 135 -10.47 -2.52 3.19
C GLN A 135 -11.13 -3.84 2.78
N ALA A 136 -12.34 -4.10 3.25
CA ALA A 136 -13.10 -5.29 2.88
C ALA A 136 -13.46 -5.29 1.39
N ALA A 137 -13.90 -4.16 0.85
CA ALA A 137 -14.20 -4.00 -0.58
C ALA A 137 -12.95 -4.24 -1.45
N THR A 138 -11.81 -3.65 -1.08
CA THR A 138 -10.54 -3.87 -1.80
C THR A 138 -10.10 -5.33 -1.73
N ALA A 139 -10.28 -6.01 -0.59
CA ALA A 139 -9.97 -7.43 -0.48
C ALA A 139 -10.87 -8.29 -1.40
N TYR A 140 -12.15 -7.95 -1.48
CA TYR A 140 -13.10 -8.62 -2.37
C TYR A 140 -12.74 -8.44 -3.85
N GLU A 141 -12.42 -7.21 -4.27
CA GLU A 141 -11.97 -6.93 -5.64
C GLU A 141 -10.70 -7.69 -6.00
N LYS A 142 -9.76 -7.80 -5.05
CA LYS A 142 -8.55 -8.60 -5.26
C LYS A 142 -8.88 -10.08 -5.50
N VAL A 143 -9.73 -10.68 -4.67
CA VAL A 143 -10.14 -12.09 -4.85
C VAL A 143 -10.84 -12.29 -6.20
N LYS A 144 -11.67 -11.34 -6.60
CA LYS A 144 -12.32 -11.36 -7.91
C LYS A 144 -11.30 -11.31 -9.06
N SER A 145 -10.29 -10.44 -8.96
CA SER A 145 -9.20 -10.36 -9.95
C SER A 145 -8.37 -11.65 -10.00
N ASP A 146 -8.01 -12.21 -8.85
CA ASP A 146 -7.26 -13.46 -8.77
C ASP A 146 -8.05 -14.62 -9.41
N LEU A 147 -9.37 -14.65 -9.25
CA LEU A 147 -10.26 -15.63 -9.89
C LEU A 147 -10.29 -15.48 -11.42
N THR A 148 -10.41 -14.25 -11.93
CA THR A 148 -10.41 -14.01 -13.38
C THR A 148 -9.06 -14.39 -14.00
N ASP A 149 -7.96 -14.08 -13.33
CA ASP A 149 -6.61 -14.45 -13.77
C ASP A 149 -6.45 -15.97 -13.82
N TYR A 150 -6.95 -16.69 -12.81
CA TYR A 150 -6.95 -18.15 -12.81
C TYR A 150 -7.75 -18.74 -13.99
N GLN A 151 -8.94 -18.19 -14.28
CA GLN A 151 -9.76 -18.64 -15.42
C GLN A 151 -9.03 -18.42 -16.76
N ILE A 152 -8.37 -17.28 -16.93
CA ILE A 152 -7.56 -16.99 -18.12
C ILE A 152 -6.41 -17.99 -18.24
N GLN A 153 -5.69 -18.27 -17.15
CA GLN A 153 -4.60 -19.25 -17.14
C GLN A 153 -5.09 -20.66 -17.49
N LEU A 154 -6.26 -21.05 -17.00
CA LEU A 154 -6.87 -22.34 -17.29
C LEU A 154 -7.21 -22.46 -18.79
N GLN A 155 -7.82 -21.44 -19.38
CA GLN A 155 -8.08 -21.39 -20.83
C GLN A 155 -6.79 -21.43 -21.66
N ASN A 156 -5.77 -20.65 -21.27
CA ASN A 156 -4.47 -20.65 -21.95
C ASN A 156 -3.79 -22.02 -21.88
N ASN A 157 -3.90 -22.73 -20.76
CA ASN A 157 -3.36 -24.08 -20.64
C ASN A 157 -4.13 -25.10 -21.49
N GLN A 158 -5.46 -24.97 -21.59
CA GLN A 158 -6.26 -25.80 -22.50
C GLN A 158 -5.86 -25.59 -23.96
N GLN A 159 -5.70 -24.33 -24.38
CA GLN A 159 -5.25 -23.99 -25.75
C GLN A 159 -3.87 -24.57 -26.05
N LYS A 160 -2.90 -24.44 -25.13
CA LYS A 160 -1.58 -25.06 -25.27
C LYS A 160 -1.65 -26.58 -25.39
N GLY A 161 -2.58 -27.22 -24.66
CA GLY A 161 -2.82 -28.66 -24.77
C GLY A 161 -3.30 -29.07 -26.17
N ILE A 162 -4.24 -28.31 -26.73
CA ILE A 162 -4.74 -28.52 -28.11
C ILE A 162 -3.61 -28.31 -29.11
N GLU A 163 -2.86 -27.22 -28.99
CA GLU A 163 -1.74 -26.90 -29.88
C GLU A 163 -0.69 -28.01 -29.87
N LEU A 164 -0.29 -28.48 -28.68
CA LEU A 164 0.64 -29.61 -28.53
C LEU A 164 0.09 -30.88 -29.19
N GLY A 165 -1.21 -31.17 -29.04
CA GLY A 165 -1.85 -32.29 -29.69
C GLY A 165 -1.77 -32.20 -31.22
N THR A 166 -2.08 -31.03 -31.80
CA THR A 166 -1.99 -30.81 -33.25
C THR A 166 -0.55 -30.90 -33.75
N ALA A 167 0.42 -30.39 -33.00
CA ALA A 167 1.84 -30.47 -33.36
C ALA A 167 2.35 -31.91 -33.35
N LYS A 168 1.93 -32.72 -32.36
CA LYS A 168 2.22 -34.16 -32.31
C LYS A 168 1.63 -34.88 -33.52
N LEU A 169 0.35 -34.63 -33.83
CA LEU A 169 -0.31 -35.24 -34.99
C LEU A 169 0.44 -34.90 -36.29
N ARG A 170 0.76 -33.62 -36.52
CA ARG A 170 1.54 -33.20 -37.70
C ARG A 170 2.88 -33.90 -37.79
N THR A 171 3.57 -34.06 -36.67
CA THR A 171 4.87 -34.74 -36.61
C THR A 171 4.73 -36.23 -36.95
N THR A 172 3.76 -36.92 -36.37
CA THR A 172 3.48 -38.33 -36.67
C THR A 172 3.11 -38.52 -38.13
N THR A 173 2.25 -37.66 -38.69
CA THR A 173 1.89 -37.72 -40.11
C THR A 173 3.09 -37.48 -41.01
N ALA A 174 3.92 -36.47 -40.70
CA ALA A 174 5.14 -36.20 -41.47
C ALA A 174 6.13 -37.38 -41.44
N GLN A 175 6.27 -38.05 -40.28
CA GLN A 175 7.08 -39.26 -40.17
C GLN A 175 6.51 -40.41 -41.01
N SER A 176 5.19 -40.64 -40.96
CA SER A 176 4.54 -41.66 -41.79
C SER A 176 4.79 -41.43 -43.28
N ILE A 177 4.57 -40.19 -43.75
CA ILE A 177 4.82 -39.80 -45.14
C ILE A 177 6.29 -40.05 -45.50
N ALA A 178 7.23 -39.64 -44.64
CA ALA A 178 8.66 -39.87 -44.90
C ALA A 178 8.95 -41.36 -45.09
N THR A 179 8.47 -42.22 -44.19
CA THR A 179 8.68 -43.67 -44.28
C THR A 179 8.05 -44.30 -45.54
N GLU A 180 6.87 -43.82 -45.96
CA GLU A 180 6.23 -44.28 -47.19
C GLU A 180 7.01 -43.82 -48.43
N THR A 181 7.46 -42.56 -48.46
CA THR A 181 8.28 -42.05 -49.56
C THR A 181 9.64 -42.75 -49.67
N GLU A 182 10.27 -43.12 -48.56
CA GLU A 182 11.50 -43.92 -48.56
C GLU A 182 11.27 -45.31 -49.17
N LYS A 183 10.15 -45.96 -48.82
CA LYS A 183 9.76 -47.25 -49.42
C LYS A 183 9.53 -47.11 -50.91
N GLU A 184 8.72 -46.14 -51.34
CA GLU A 184 8.48 -45.89 -52.77
C GLU A 184 9.77 -45.62 -53.55
N LEU A 185 10.71 -44.85 -52.98
CA LEU A 185 12.01 -44.61 -53.60
C LEU A 185 12.83 -45.90 -53.71
N SER A 186 12.83 -46.74 -52.66
CA SER A 186 13.54 -48.02 -52.69
C SER A 186 12.96 -48.99 -53.73
N GLU A 187 11.64 -49.03 -53.88
CA GLU A 187 10.96 -49.84 -54.90
C GLU A 187 11.28 -49.36 -56.31
N LYS A 188 11.25 -48.03 -56.54
CA LYS A 188 11.65 -47.44 -57.83
C LYS A 188 13.11 -47.71 -58.16
N LEU A 189 14.00 -47.68 -57.17
CA LEU A 189 15.42 -48.02 -57.35
C LEU A 189 15.57 -49.49 -57.75
N ALA A 190 14.90 -50.41 -57.06
CA ALA A 190 14.92 -51.83 -57.40
C ALA A 190 14.38 -52.10 -58.83
N GLN A 191 13.27 -51.46 -59.21
CA GLN A 191 12.74 -51.55 -60.58
C GLN A 191 13.72 -51.04 -61.63
N ALA A 192 14.41 -49.92 -61.36
CA ALA A 192 15.42 -49.37 -62.26
C ALA A 192 16.63 -50.30 -62.40
N GLN A 193 17.06 -50.96 -61.32
CA GLN A 193 18.14 -51.95 -61.37
C GLN A 193 17.77 -53.15 -62.23
N VAL A 194 16.59 -53.75 -62.01
CA VAL A 194 16.10 -54.88 -62.83
C VAL A 194 15.99 -54.46 -64.31
N GLY A 195 15.49 -53.27 -64.59
CA GLY A 195 15.43 -52.72 -65.95
C GLY A 195 16.81 -52.56 -66.59
N ALA A 196 17.80 -52.09 -65.83
CA ALA A 196 19.18 -51.95 -66.31
C ALA A 196 19.84 -53.31 -66.58
N GLU A 197 19.63 -54.31 -65.71
CA GLU A 197 20.12 -55.68 -65.92
C GLU A 197 19.51 -56.31 -67.18
N LEU A 198 18.20 -56.15 -67.37
CA LEU A 198 17.50 -56.66 -68.56
C LEU A 198 18.04 -56.00 -69.83
N ALA A 199 18.28 -54.68 -69.80
CA ALA A 199 18.88 -53.97 -70.93
C ALA A 199 20.32 -54.45 -71.21
N GLN A 200 21.11 -54.74 -70.18
CA GLN A 200 22.45 -55.31 -70.33
C GLN A 200 22.40 -56.71 -70.97
N LEU A 201 21.51 -57.58 -70.49
CA LEU A 201 21.31 -58.92 -71.07
C LEU A 201 20.90 -58.84 -72.54
N GLN A 202 19.91 -58.00 -72.87
CA GLN A 202 19.51 -57.79 -74.26
C GLN A 202 20.66 -57.24 -75.13
N THR A 203 21.52 -56.39 -74.56
CA THR A 203 22.69 -55.87 -75.27
C THR A 203 23.71 -56.97 -75.50
N GLN A 204 23.99 -57.82 -74.51
CA GLN A 204 24.85 -58.99 -74.64
C GLN A 204 24.31 -59.96 -75.69
N GLU A 205 23.01 -60.29 -75.66
CA GLU A 205 22.37 -61.15 -76.68
C GLU A 205 22.45 -60.55 -78.09
N LYS A 206 22.29 -59.24 -78.24
CA LYS A 206 22.46 -58.58 -79.55
C LYS A 206 23.91 -58.62 -79.99
N GLN A 207 24.87 -58.45 -79.08
CA GLN A 207 26.29 -58.56 -79.38
C GLN A 207 26.69 -59.99 -79.79
N THR A 208 26.17 -61.03 -79.12
CA THR A 208 26.42 -62.42 -79.49
C THR A 208 25.83 -62.74 -80.86
N LYS A 209 24.57 -62.36 -81.13
CA LYS A 209 23.96 -62.50 -82.47
C LYS A 209 24.75 -61.77 -83.55
N LEU A 210 25.28 -60.58 -83.26
CA LEU A 210 26.12 -59.83 -84.18
C LEU A 210 27.45 -60.56 -84.44
N ALA A 211 28.06 -61.15 -83.41
CA ALA A 211 29.28 -61.96 -83.55
C ALA A 211 29.04 -63.22 -84.39
N GLU A 212 27.94 -63.95 -84.15
CA GLU A 212 27.52 -65.11 -84.95
C GLU A 212 27.28 -64.72 -86.41
N PHE A 213 26.58 -63.61 -86.66
CA PHE A 213 26.33 -63.11 -88.01
C PHE A 213 27.64 -62.74 -88.74
N ARG A 214 28.63 -62.17 -88.02
CA ARG A 214 29.96 -61.90 -88.59
C ARG A 214 30.69 -63.18 -88.99
N LEU A 215 30.62 -64.24 -88.19
CA LEU A 215 31.20 -65.55 -88.53
C LEU A 215 30.57 -66.14 -89.80
N GLN A 216 29.25 -65.97 -89.98
CA GLN A 216 28.55 -66.42 -91.20
C GLN A 216 28.94 -65.62 -92.46
N LEU A 217 29.36 -64.36 -92.30
CA LEU A 217 29.78 -63.48 -93.40
C LEU A 217 31.25 -63.66 -93.81
N THR A 218 32.09 -64.24 -92.95
CA THR A 218 33.45 -64.62 -93.34
C THR A 218 33.42 -65.94 -94.10
N PRO A 219 33.74 -65.98 -95.41
CA PRO A 219 33.80 -67.23 -96.16
C PRO A 219 34.92 -68.10 -95.59
N HIS A 220 34.60 -69.37 -95.30
CA HIS A 220 35.61 -70.40 -95.07
C HIS A 220 36.56 -70.43 -96.28
N VAL A 221 37.79 -69.97 -96.07
CA VAL A 221 38.96 -70.34 -96.87
C VAL A 221 39.56 -71.59 -96.25
#